data_AF-A0A673M8A7-F1
#
_entry.id   AF-A0A673M8A7-F1
#
_cell.length_a   1.000
_cell.length_b   1.000
_cell.length_c   1.000
_cell.angle_alpha   90.00
_cell.angle_beta   90.00
_cell.angle_gamma   90.00
#
_symmetry.space_group_name_H-M   'P 1'
#
loop_
_entity.id
_entity.type
_entity.pdbx_description
1 polymer ?
#
loop_
_entity_poly.entity_id
_entity_poly.type
_entity_poly.pdbx_seq_one_letter_code
_entity_poly.pdbx_strand_id
1 'polypeptide(L)'
;MSMFSTGILVLTSPLHVLPLRIAPVLTSAAQVVERTLYVHLHPGLNLGTGGQVRPAYIPPVVDLCTLISCLYSNAADICAHLDVRVLLSNVRAQSAALSGNNGPFPTPQTLSHSPEVVLTDFPIQDSGQSSLVTQCLQKYTGHCYVCKPSLSSVLLYQRLKEVEEDYDDRRGRAAQLKPLEMFSDVVVGGTFDRLHGAHKTLLNISCLMANRRFVIGVCDQELLKNKVLKELIEPYDQRVQKLQDFLNDVKPSLKYEIVPLSDPFGPSISDPELQCIVVSEETRKGGEAVNRKRVENGLAELVLYEIQLLKDTHHADIEEEKISSSSLRTRLLGTLLKPPSPQPDLPLDPYVIGLTGGSGSGKSSIAHRLEALGAVRIDCDQLGHEAYLPGTSAYHKVVQEFGPDILNEDKSINRRVLGGKVFGNQERLKALTDIVWPEIALLVKKRIEQAKEQGERVCVVDAAVLLEAGWTYLVHEVWVATIPEEEAVKRIVQRDGVKEEDALRRLKSQWLNAKLIEHANVVLCTLWEPDVTQRQVLKAWTLLKQRIQKRREEIRPSP
;
A
#
# COMPACT_ATOMS: atom_id res chain seq x y z
N MET A 1 -15.62 -24.77 0.00
CA MET A 1 -16.54 -23.87 -0.73
C MET A 1 -15.69 -22.78 -1.35
N SER A 2 -15.94 -22.39 -2.61
CA SER A 2 -15.30 -21.20 -3.18
C SER A 2 -15.67 -19.98 -2.32
N MET A 3 -14.69 -19.17 -1.95
CA MET A 3 -14.92 -17.93 -1.19
C MET A 3 -15.70 -16.94 -2.07
N PHE A 4 -16.51 -16.09 -1.43
CA PHE A 4 -17.18 -14.98 -2.08
C PHE A 4 -16.22 -13.80 -2.19
N SER A 5 -16.25 -13.06 -3.30
CA SER A 5 -15.38 -11.90 -3.47
C SER A 5 -15.74 -10.78 -2.48
N THR A 6 -17.04 -10.56 -2.28
CA THR A 6 -17.57 -9.45 -1.48
C THR A 6 -18.71 -9.89 -0.58
N GLY A 7 -18.67 -9.50 0.69
CA GLY A 7 -19.71 -9.79 1.66
C GLY A 7 -20.12 -8.60 2.52
N ILE A 8 -21.33 -8.67 3.07
CA ILE A 8 -21.81 -7.76 4.13
C ILE A 8 -21.95 -8.56 5.42
N LEU A 9 -21.29 -8.13 6.49
CA LEU A 9 -21.50 -8.59 7.85
C LEU A 9 -22.48 -7.67 8.58
N VAL A 10 -23.68 -8.18 8.87
CA VAL A 10 -24.69 -7.50 9.67
C VAL A 10 -24.50 -7.88 11.14
N LEU A 11 -24.00 -6.93 11.93
CA LEU A 11 -23.80 -7.07 13.37
C LEU A 11 -25.08 -6.69 14.12
N THR A 12 -25.65 -7.68 14.80
CA THR A 12 -26.96 -7.66 15.46
C THR A 12 -26.86 -7.77 16.97
N SER A 13 -25.74 -8.28 17.52
CA SER A 13 -25.57 -8.35 18.97
C SER A 13 -25.66 -6.95 19.61
N PRO A 14 -26.11 -6.84 20.88
CA PRO A 14 -26.13 -5.57 21.59
C PRO A 14 -24.77 -4.89 21.62
N LEU A 15 -24.76 -3.55 21.59
CA LEU A 15 -23.53 -2.77 21.40
C LEU A 15 -22.45 -3.04 22.45
N HIS A 16 -22.84 -3.30 23.70
CA HIS A 16 -21.91 -3.62 24.79
C HIS A 16 -21.30 -5.04 24.69
N VAL A 17 -21.91 -5.94 23.91
CA VAL A 17 -21.42 -7.32 23.71
C VAL A 17 -20.48 -7.40 22.51
N LEU A 18 -20.71 -6.57 21.47
CA LEU A 18 -19.97 -6.62 20.22
C LEU A 18 -18.44 -6.56 20.37
N PRO A 19 -17.84 -5.71 21.24
CA PRO A 19 -16.38 -5.67 21.42
C PRO A 19 -15.75 -7.03 21.74
N LEU A 20 -16.48 -7.91 22.45
CA LEU A 20 -16.02 -9.24 22.82
C LEU A 20 -16.18 -10.27 21.70
N ARG A 21 -17.05 -9.99 20.73
CA ARG A 21 -17.42 -10.91 19.64
C ARG A 21 -16.74 -10.56 18.31
N ILE A 22 -16.17 -9.36 18.17
CA ILE A 22 -15.55 -8.91 16.91
C ILE A 22 -14.51 -9.90 16.40
N ALA A 23 -13.54 -10.28 17.25
CA ALA A 23 -12.43 -11.13 16.83
C ALA A 23 -12.91 -12.44 16.19
N PRO A 24 -13.69 -13.29 16.89
CA PRO A 24 -14.08 -14.57 16.33
C PRO A 24 -15.10 -14.45 15.19
N VAL A 25 -15.92 -13.38 15.17
CA VAL A 25 -16.82 -13.07 14.04
C VAL A 25 -16.01 -12.71 12.78
N LEU A 26 -14.99 -11.86 12.90
CA LEU A 26 -14.11 -11.50 11.78
C LEU A 26 -13.30 -12.70 11.28
N THR A 27 -12.78 -13.54 12.19
CA THR A 27 -12.11 -14.80 11.82
C THR A 27 -13.01 -15.68 10.96
N SER A 28 -14.28 -15.82 11.36
CA SER A 28 -15.25 -16.65 10.64
C SER A 28 -15.64 -16.02 9.29
N ALA A 29 -15.82 -14.70 9.25
CA ALA A 29 -16.13 -13.97 8.01
C ALA A 29 -14.98 -14.07 6.99
N ALA A 30 -13.72 -14.03 7.45
CA ALA A 30 -12.54 -14.13 6.61
C ALA A 30 -12.34 -15.52 5.96
N GLN A 31 -13.03 -16.55 6.44
CA GLN A 31 -13.08 -17.86 5.77
C GLN A 31 -14.10 -17.90 4.62
N VAL A 32 -14.98 -16.91 4.54
CA VAL A 32 -16.10 -16.88 3.58
C VAL A 32 -15.90 -15.80 2.52
N VAL A 33 -15.25 -14.69 2.88
CA VAL A 33 -15.06 -13.52 2.01
C VAL A 33 -13.59 -13.33 1.68
N GLU A 34 -13.26 -13.03 0.43
CA GLU A 34 -11.88 -12.97 -0.07
C GLU A 34 -11.33 -11.55 -0.25
N ARG A 35 -12.17 -10.56 -0.63
CA ARG A 35 -11.68 -9.21 -0.98
C ARG A 35 -12.25 -8.10 -0.12
N THR A 36 -13.58 -7.95 -0.08
CA THR A 36 -14.21 -6.79 0.57
C THR A 36 -15.27 -7.23 1.55
N LEU A 37 -15.13 -6.80 2.81
CA LEU A 37 -16.09 -7.08 3.87
C LEU A 37 -16.67 -5.77 4.38
N TYR A 38 -17.92 -5.50 3.99
CA TYR A 38 -18.68 -4.40 4.55
C TYR A 38 -19.23 -4.80 5.92
N VAL A 39 -19.23 -3.89 6.88
CA VAL A 39 -19.78 -4.13 8.22
C VAL A 39 -20.94 -3.18 8.43
N HIS A 40 -22.15 -3.72 8.55
CA HIS A 40 -23.37 -2.97 8.84
C HIS A 40 -23.78 -3.17 10.31
N LEU A 41 -23.93 -2.08 11.05
CA LEU A 41 -24.30 -2.12 12.46
C LEU A 41 -25.81 -1.95 12.65
N HIS A 42 -26.47 -2.94 13.23
CA HIS A 42 -27.84 -2.81 13.74
C HIS A 42 -27.99 -3.54 15.08
N PRO A 43 -27.37 -3.03 16.16
CA PRO A 43 -27.43 -3.68 17.47
C PRO A 43 -28.87 -3.85 17.96
N GLY A 44 -29.23 -5.06 18.38
CA GLY A 44 -30.58 -5.42 18.82
C GLY A 44 -31.54 -5.85 17.71
N LEU A 45 -31.07 -5.97 16.46
CA LEU A 45 -31.88 -6.48 15.36
C LEU A 45 -32.33 -7.92 15.63
N ASN A 46 -33.65 -8.15 15.63
CA ASN A 46 -34.23 -9.48 15.82
C ASN A 46 -34.66 -10.08 14.47
N LEU A 47 -34.02 -11.19 14.08
CA LEU A 47 -34.30 -11.93 12.85
C LEU A 47 -35.16 -13.18 13.05
N GLY A 48 -35.46 -13.56 14.30
CA GLY A 48 -36.12 -14.84 14.62
C GLY A 48 -37.65 -14.82 14.57
N THR A 49 -38.29 -13.65 14.54
CA THR A 49 -39.74 -13.51 14.70
C THR A 49 -40.54 -13.52 13.39
N GLY A 50 -39.88 -13.66 12.23
CA GLY A 50 -40.53 -13.77 10.90
C GLY A 50 -41.28 -12.51 10.42
N GLY A 51 -41.26 -11.41 11.19
CA GLY A 51 -41.89 -10.14 10.82
C GLY A 51 -41.16 -9.39 9.70
N GLN A 52 -41.78 -8.33 9.15
CA GLN A 52 -41.09 -7.42 8.23
C GLN A 52 -40.01 -6.63 8.98
N VAL A 53 -38.77 -7.11 8.94
CA VAL A 53 -37.61 -6.40 9.45
C VAL A 53 -37.25 -5.26 8.49
N ARG A 54 -37.35 -4.02 8.97
CA ARG A 54 -36.98 -2.83 8.20
C ARG A 54 -35.70 -2.21 8.73
N PRO A 55 -34.90 -1.58 7.86
CA PRO A 55 -33.75 -0.79 8.30
C PRO A 55 -34.20 0.35 9.22
N ALA A 56 -33.42 0.60 10.28
CA ALA A 56 -33.70 1.65 11.26
C ALA A 56 -32.46 2.52 11.47
N TYR A 57 -32.68 3.79 11.79
CA TYR A 57 -31.59 4.67 12.18
C TYR A 57 -31.11 4.31 13.58
N ILE A 58 -29.79 4.33 13.78
CA ILE A 58 -29.16 4.26 15.10
C ILE A 58 -28.53 5.60 15.46
N PRO A 59 -28.61 6.03 16.74
CA PRO A 59 -28.02 7.30 17.15
C PRO A 59 -26.49 7.22 17.20
N PRO A 60 -25.78 8.31 16.89
CA PRO A 60 -24.34 8.39 17.09
C PRO A 60 -24.04 8.48 18.59
N VAL A 61 -23.25 7.53 19.09
CA VAL A 61 -22.89 7.39 20.51
C VAL A 61 -21.40 7.08 20.64
N VAL A 62 -20.79 7.45 21.75
CA VAL A 62 -19.33 7.27 21.99
C VAL A 62 -18.90 5.80 21.86
N ASP A 63 -19.76 4.87 22.28
CA ASP A 63 -19.53 3.43 22.15
C ASP A 63 -19.33 2.98 20.69
N LEU A 64 -19.92 3.66 19.70
CA LEU A 64 -19.70 3.35 18.29
C LEU A 64 -18.28 3.72 17.84
N CYS A 65 -17.70 4.83 18.32
CA CYS A 65 -16.31 5.19 18.03
C CYS A 65 -15.35 4.12 18.58
N THR A 66 -15.63 3.65 19.79
CA THR A 66 -14.85 2.58 20.43
C THR A 66 -14.97 1.26 19.65
N LEU A 67 -16.19 0.91 19.23
CA LEU A 67 -16.44 -0.28 18.43
C LEU A 67 -15.73 -0.23 17.06
N ILE A 68 -15.77 0.90 16.36
CA ILE A 68 -15.12 1.08 15.07
C ILE A 68 -13.60 0.92 15.21
N SER A 69 -13.01 1.52 16.24
CA SER A 69 -11.59 1.38 16.53
C SER A 69 -11.24 -0.09 16.81
N CYS A 70 -12.05 -0.78 17.60
CA CYS A 70 -11.90 -2.21 17.88
C CYS A 70 -12.02 -3.07 16.61
N LEU A 71 -13.01 -2.80 15.75
CA LEU A 71 -13.21 -3.49 14.47
C LEU A 71 -11.98 -3.38 13.58
N TYR A 72 -11.45 -2.17 13.39
CA TYR A 72 -10.29 -1.97 12.53
C TYR A 72 -8.99 -2.50 13.12
N SER A 73 -8.81 -2.46 14.45
CA SER A 73 -7.69 -3.13 15.11
C SER A 73 -7.72 -4.63 14.85
N ASN A 74 -8.84 -5.29 15.17
CA ASN A 74 -8.98 -6.73 14.99
C ASN A 74 -8.90 -7.14 13.52
N ALA A 75 -9.45 -6.33 12.60
CA ALA A 75 -9.36 -6.61 11.18
C ALA A 75 -7.90 -6.58 10.68
N ALA A 76 -7.08 -5.66 11.20
CA ALA A 76 -5.67 -5.59 10.83
C ALA A 76 -4.87 -6.83 11.28
N ASP A 77 -5.22 -7.42 12.42
CA ASP A 77 -4.54 -8.61 12.95
C ASP A 77 -5.08 -9.91 12.33
N ILE A 78 -6.40 -10.04 12.23
CA ILE A 78 -7.08 -11.32 11.89
C ILE A 78 -7.25 -11.49 10.39
N CYS A 79 -7.59 -10.41 9.68
CA CYS A 79 -7.98 -10.46 8.27
C CYS A 79 -7.39 -9.32 7.45
N ALA A 80 -6.08 -9.08 7.61
CA ALA A 80 -5.33 -8.02 6.94
C ALA A 80 -5.45 -8.02 5.39
N HIS A 81 -5.79 -9.16 4.80
CA HIS A 81 -6.01 -9.32 3.36
C HIS A 81 -7.36 -8.74 2.88
N LEU A 82 -8.30 -8.49 3.79
CA LEU A 82 -9.63 -7.95 3.47
C LEU A 82 -9.65 -6.43 3.53
N ASP A 83 -10.32 -5.85 2.55
CA ASP A 83 -10.79 -4.46 2.62
C ASP A 83 -12.06 -4.40 3.48
N VAL A 84 -11.86 -4.21 4.79
CA VAL A 84 -12.97 -4.00 5.74
C VAL A 84 -13.46 -2.56 5.67
N ARG A 85 -14.78 -2.34 5.55
CA ARG A 85 -15.42 -1.01 5.51
C ARG A 85 -16.65 -0.97 6.43
N VAL A 86 -16.63 -0.15 7.48
CA VAL A 86 -17.79 0.04 8.37
C VAL A 86 -18.76 1.02 7.75
N LEU A 87 -20.02 0.61 7.60
CA LEU A 87 -21.07 1.41 6.97
C LEU A 87 -21.83 2.22 8.03
N LEU A 88 -21.97 3.51 7.78
CA LEU A 88 -22.61 4.50 8.67
C LEU A 88 -23.88 5.11 8.05
N SER A 89 -24.38 4.52 6.98
CA SER A 89 -25.56 4.99 6.24
C SER A 89 -26.84 5.00 7.08
N ASN A 90 -26.93 4.13 8.09
CA ASN A 90 -28.02 4.11 9.05
C ASN A 90 -27.72 4.87 10.35
N VAL A 91 -26.62 5.61 10.45
CA VAL A 91 -26.30 6.40 11.66
C VAL A 91 -26.73 7.85 11.48
N ARG A 92 -27.62 8.36 12.35
CA ARG A 92 -28.15 9.72 12.26
C ARG A 92 -28.52 10.31 13.63
N ALA A 93 -28.32 11.62 13.79
CA ALA A 93 -28.72 12.36 14.98
C ALA A 93 -30.25 12.36 15.16
N GLN A 94 -30.74 12.23 16.40
CA GLN A 94 -32.17 12.15 16.72
C GLN A 94 -32.98 13.39 16.27
N SER A 95 -32.37 14.58 16.20
CA SER A 95 -33.05 15.80 15.75
C SER A 95 -33.50 15.76 14.28
N ALA A 96 -32.97 14.83 13.48
CA ALA A 96 -33.30 14.70 12.06
C ALA A 96 -34.29 13.54 11.77
N ALA A 97 -34.70 12.80 12.80
CA ALA A 97 -35.65 11.69 12.69
C ALA A 97 -37.12 12.15 12.57
N LEU A 98 -37.41 13.43 12.78
CA LEU A 98 -38.78 13.98 12.77
C LEU A 98 -39.23 14.51 11.41
N SER A 99 -38.38 14.49 10.37
CA SER A 99 -38.74 14.94 9.02
C SER A 99 -38.70 13.77 8.02
N GLY A 100 -39.84 13.10 7.86
CA GLY A 100 -40.13 12.20 6.73
C GLY A 100 -40.30 10.73 7.10
N ASN A 101 -41.31 10.09 6.52
CA ASN A 101 -41.68 8.67 6.65
C ASN A 101 -40.65 7.69 6.02
N ASN A 102 -39.42 8.13 5.76
CA ASN A 102 -38.41 7.39 5.01
C ASN A 102 -37.30 6.90 5.95
N GLY A 103 -37.10 5.58 6.02
CA GLY A 103 -36.02 4.95 6.79
C GLY A 103 -34.61 5.31 6.28
N PRO A 104 -33.54 4.75 6.87
CA PRO A 104 -32.15 5.04 6.48
C PRO A 104 -31.82 4.69 5.02
N PHE A 105 -32.60 3.80 4.41
CA PHE A 105 -32.46 3.41 3.02
C PHE A 105 -33.83 3.55 2.33
N PRO A 106 -34.22 4.77 1.90
CA PRO A 106 -35.44 4.96 1.12
C PRO A 106 -35.35 4.20 -0.22
N THR A 107 -34.12 4.09 -0.74
CA THR A 107 -33.72 3.18 -1.81
C THR A 107 -32.46 2.45 -1.36
N PRO A 108 -32.25 1.18 -1.77
CA PRO A 108 -31.02 0.46 -1.46
C PRO A 108 -29.78 1.22 -1.94
N GLN A 109 -28.76 1.34 -1.10
CA GLN A 109 -27.50 1.99 -1.45
C GLN A 109 -26.66 1.10 -2.38
N THR A 110 -26.11 1.70 -3.43
CA THR A 110 -25.07 1.06 -4.25
C THR A 110 -23.73 1.18 -3.54
N LEU A 111 -23.06 0.05 -3.33
CA LEU A 111 -21.69 -0.01 -2.80
C LEU A 111 -20.69 -0.18 -3.95
N SER A 112 -19.44 0.24 -3.74
CA SER A 112 -18.34 0.15 -4.71
C SER A 112 -18.14 -1.27 -5.25
N HIS A 113 -18.38 -2.27 -4.41
CA HIS A 113 -18.40 -3.68 -4.77
C HIS A 113 -19.73 -4.30 -4.37
N SER A 114 -20.44 -4.90 -5.33
CA SER A 114 -21.76 -5.49 -5.09
C SER A 114 -21.64 -6.76 -4.23
N PRO A 115 -22.35 -6.84 -3.08
CA PRO A 115 -22.33 -8.00 -2.19
C PRO A 115 -22.83 -9.28 -2.85
N GLU A 116 -22.12 -10.38 -2.58
CA GLU A 116 -22.45 -11.73 -3.04
C GLU A 116 -22.97 -12.61 -1.90
N VAL A 117 -22.59 -12.27 -0.66
CA VAL A 117 -23.00 -12.97 0.56
C VAL A 117 -23.34 -11.98 1.68
N VAL A 118 -24.35 -12.29 2.48
CA VAL A 118 -24.61 -11.63 3.76
C VAL A 118 -24.30 -12.59 4.91
N LEU A 119 -23.61 -12.08 5.92
CA LEU A 119 -23.21 -12.78 7.14
C LEU A 119 -23.88 -12.10 8.34
N THR A 120 -24.11 -12.83 9.42
CA THR A 120 -24.55 -12.24 10.69
C THR A 120 -24.04 -13.00 11.90
N ASP A 121 -23.88 -12.28 13.01
CA ASP A 121 -23.59 -12.78 14.35
C ASP A 121 -24.86 -13.15 15.15
N PHE A 122 -26.05 -13.10 14.53
CA PHE A 122 -27.34 -13.34 15.19
C PHE A 122 -27.39 -14.72 15.87
N PRO A 123 -27.74 -14.78 17.18
CA PRO A 123 -27.80 -16.04 17.91
C PRO A 123 -29.02 -16.87 17.51
N ILE A 124 -28.80 -18.11 17.11
CA ILE A 124 -29.87 -19.06 16.76
C ILE A 124 -30.06 -20.02 17.92
N GLN A 125 -31.24 -19.98 18.54
CA GLN A 125 -31.59 -20.81 19.69
C GLN A 125 -32.13 -22.19 19.27
N ASP A 126 -32.77 -22.29 18.09
CA ASP A 126 -33.36 -23.53 17.56
C ASP A 126 -32.90 -23.75 16.10
N SER A 127 -32.40 -24.94 15.79
CA SER A 127 -31.92 -25.31 14.45
C SER A 127 -33.00 -25.18 13.37
N GLY A 128 -34.28 -25.31 13.75
CA GLY A 128 -35.43 -25.09 12.86
C GLY A 128 -35.61 -23.64 12.38
N GLN A 129 -35.01 -22.65 13.06
CA GLN A 129 -35.14 -21.22 12.71
C GLN A 129 -34.12 -20.75 11.67
N SER A 130 -33.13 -21.59 11.33
CA SER A 130 -32.01 -21.21 10.43
C SER A 130 -32.49 -20.74 9.05
N SER A 131 -33.47 -21.41 8.46
CA SER A 131 -34.04 -21.04 7.15
C SER A 131 -34.79 -19.71 7.19
N LEU A 132 -35.53 -19.45 8.28
CA LEU A 132 -36.24 -18.20 8.47
C LEU A 132 -35.26 -17.02 8.64
N VAL A 133 -34.25 -17.18 9.50
CA VAL A 133 -33.25 -16.13 9.77
C VAL A 133 -32.47 -15.78 8.50
N THR A 134 -32.06 -16.78 7.72
CA THR A 134 -31.35 -16.55 6.45
C THR A 134 -32.21 -15.79 5.43
N GLN A 135 -33.47 -16.16 5.27
CA GLN A 135 -34.40 -15.46 4.39
C GLN A 135 -34.65 -14.01 4.86
N CYS A 136 -34.85 -13.81 6.16
CA CYS A 136 -35.01 -12.48 6.76
C CYS A 136 -33.77 -11.62 6.55
N LEU A 137 -32.57 -12.18 6.72
CA LEU A 137 -31.30 -11.49 6.54
C LEU A 137 -31.06 -11.06 5.08
N GLN A 138 -31.35 -11.94 4.12
CA GLN A 138 -31.27 -11.60 2.69
C GLN A 138 -32.20 -10.44 2.34
N LYS A 139 -33.47 -10.54 2.76
CA LYS A 139 -34.47 -9.51 2.50
C LYS A 139 -34.12 -8.19 3.17
N TYR A 140 -33.68 -8.22 4.42
CA TYR A 140 -33.19 -7.06 5.15
C TYR A 140 -32.05 -6.36 4.40
N THR A 141 -31.05 -7.14 3.97
CA THR A 141 -29.88 -6.63 3.25
C THR A 141 -30.26 -6.05 1.90
N GLY A 142 -31.19 -6.67 1.18
CA GLY A 142 -31.72 -6.14 -0.08
C GLY A 142 -32.51 -4.84 0.07
N HIS A 143 -33.08 -4.55 1.24
CA HIS A 143 -33.65 -3.22 1.53
C HIS A 143 -32.58 -2.17 1.81
N CYS A 144 -31.44 -2.57 2.38
CA CYS A 144 -30.34 -1.65 2.67
C CYS A 144 -29.45 -1.38 1.44
N TYR A 145 -29.14 -2.41 0.64
CA TYR A 145 -28.07 -2.37 -0.35
C TYR A 145 -28.42 -3.06 -1.67
N VAL A 146 -27.89 -2.55 -2.77
CA VAL A 146 -27.97 -3.20 -4.09
C VAL A 146 -27.02 -4.40 -4.11
N CYS A 147 -27.58 -5.60 -4.08
CA CYS A 147 -26.84 -6.87 -4.01
C CYS A 147 -26.88 -7.62 -5.35
N LYS A 148 -26.01 -8.62 -5.51
CA LYS A 148 -26.13 -9.55 -6.65
C LYS A 148 -27.46 -10.34 -6.57
N PRO A 149 -28.06 -10.71 -7.72
CA PRO A 149 -29.35 -11.41 -7.75
C PRO A 149 -29.42 -12.71 -6.92
N SER A 150 -28.29 -13.40 -6.76
CA SER A 150 -28.17 -14.65 -6.00
C SER A 150 -27.44 -14.45 -4.67
N LEU A 151 -27.85 -13.46 -3.87
CA LEU A 151 -27.25 -13.17 -2.57
C LEU A 151 -27.31 -14.38 -1.64
N SER A 152 -26.16 -14.94 -1.26
CA SER A 152 -26.07 -16.03 -0.30
C SER A 152 -26.19 -15.53 1.14
N SER A 153 -26.60 -16.38 2.08
CA SER A 153 -26.72 -16.03 3.51
C SER A 153 -25.98 -17.03 4.38
N VAL A 154 -25.17 -16.52 5.31
CA VAL A 154 -24.35 -17.34 6.21
C VAL A 154 -24.52 -16.89 7.66
N LEU A 155 -24.76 -17.84 8.55
CA LEU A 155 -24.96 -17.61 9.97
C LEU A 155 -23.67 -17.99 10.70
N LEU A 156 -23.00 -17.02 11.32
CA LEU A 156 -21.69 -17.27 11.93
C LEU A 156 -21.79 -17.90 13.32
N TYR A 157 -22.92 -17.71 14.02
CA TYR A 157 -23.11 -18.10 15.42
C TYR A 157 -22.91 -19.59 15.71
N GLN A 158 -23.24 -20.50 14.77
CA GLN A 158 -23.06 -21.95 15.00
C GLN A 158 -21.59 -22.36 15.21
N ARG A 159 -20.61 -21.55 14.78
CA ARG A 159 -19.17 -21.81 14.94
C ARG A 159 -18.55 -21.11 16.16
N LEU A 160 -19.32 -20.35 16.94
CA LEU A 160 -18.82 -19.43 17.98
C LEU A 160 -19.13 -19.85 19.43
N LYS A 161 -19.71 -21.06 19.64
CA LYS A 161 -20.18 -21.55 20.96
C LYS A 161 -19.13 -21.64 22.06
N GLU A 162 -17.84 -21.60 21.73
CA GLU A 162 -16.74 -21.84 22.69
C GLU A 162 -16.41 -20.64 23.61
N VAL A 163 -17.02 -19.46 23.40
CA VAL A 163 -16.69 -18.23 24.16
C VAL A 163 -17.78 -17.85 25.19
N GLU A 164 -18.92 -18.55 25.22
CA GLU A 164 -20.08 -18.17 26.05
C GLU A 164 -19.98 -18.62 27.53
N GLU A 165 -19.13 -19.60 27.87
CA GLU A 165 -19.10 -20.18 29.23
C GLU A 165 -18.45 -19.29 30.31
N ASP A 166 -17.75 -18.21 29.94
CA ASP A 166 -16.97 -17.40 30.90
C ASP A 166 -17.61 -16.04 31.27
N TYR A 167 -18.83 -15.75 30.80
CA TYR A 167 -19.42 -14.40 30.86
C TYR A 167 -20.77 -14.27 31.58
N ASP A 168 -21.36 -15.36 32.09
CA ASP A 168 -22.66 -15.30 32.78
C ASP A 168 -22.60 -14.61 34.16
N ASP A 169 -21.39 -14.25 34.64
CA ASP A 169 -21.19 -13.68 35.98
C ASP A 169 -21.12 -12.14 36.04
N ARG A 170 -21.40 -11.41 34.95
CA ARG A 170 -21.40 -9.93 34.95
C ARG A 170 -22.63 -9.30 34.31
N ARG A 171 -23.82 -9.58 34.86
CA ARG A 171 -24.98 -8.69 34.69
C ARG A 171 -24.94 -7.54 35.70
N GLY A 172 -25.08 -6.30 35.23
CA GLY A 172 -25.41 -5.22 36.17
C GLY A 172 -25.23 -3.77 35.73
N ARG A 173 -25.64 -3.37 34.52
CA ARG A 173 -26.25 -2.05 34.22
C ARG A 173 -26.39 -1.89 32.71
N ALA A 174 -27.60 -1.59 32.24
CA ALA A 174 -27.75 -0.91 30.95
C ALA A 174 -27.03 0.44 31.09
N ALA A 175 -25.78 0.52 30.65
CA ALA A 175 -25.05 1.77 30.61
C ALA A 175 -25.85 2.74 29.72
N GLN A 176 -26.23 3.89 30.26
CA GLN A 176 -26.83 4.95 29.45
C GLN A 176 -25.84 5.30 28.35
N LEU A 177 -26.23 5.09 27.09
CA LEU A 177 -25.39 5.41 25.94
C LEU A 177 -25.12 6.91 25.94
N LYS A 178 -23.84 7.28 25.95
CA LYS A 178 -23.44 8.68 25.91
C LYS A 178 -23.56 9.21 24.47
N PRO A 179 -24.35 10.27 24.23
CA PRO A 179 -24.42 10.90 22.91
C PRO A 179 -23.03 11.35 22.46
N LEU A 180 -22.74 11.18 21.17
CA LEU A 180 -21.53 11.72 20.57
C LEU A 180 -21.76 13.19 20.19
N GLU A 181 -20.80 14.06 20.51
CA GLU A 181 -20.83 15.44 20.05
C GLU A 181 -20.66 15.48 18.52
N MET A 182 -21.52 16.24 17.84
CA MET A 182 -21.53 16.33 16.39
C MET A 182 -21.35 17.77 15.94
N PHE A 183 -20.75 17.92 14.77
CA PHE A 183 -20.40 19.18 14.16
C PHE A 183 -21.01 19.26 12.76
N SER A 184 -21.36 20.46 12.33
CA SER A 184 -21.82 20.69 10.96
C SER A 184 -20.71 20.35 9.97
N ASP A 185 -19.51 20.87 10.22
CA ASP A 185 -18.38 20.84 9.31
C ASP A 185 -17.12 20.34 10.05
N VAL A 186 -16.61 19.20 9.59
CA VAL A 186 -15.43 18.53 10.16
C VAL A 186 -14.29 18.54 9.15
N VAL A 187 -13.04 18.65 9.62
CA VAL A 187 -11.84 18.56 8.79
C VAL A 187 -10.87 17.50 9.30
N VAL A 188 -10.17 16.85 8.37
CA VAL A 188 -9.02 16.00 8.64
C VAL A 188 -7.91 16.26 7.62
N GLY A 189 -6.66 16.07 8.00
CA GLY A 189 -5.50 16.12 7.11
C GLY A 189 -4.66 14.86 7.20
N GLY A 190 -4.09 14.40 6.09
CA GLY A 190 -3.23 13.22 6.09
C GLY A 190 -2.68 12.86 4.73
N THR A 191 -1.72 11.92 4.71
CA THR A 191 -1.19 11.40 3.45
C THR A 191 -2.16 10.44 2.76
N PHE A 192 -2.94 9.66 3.53
CA PHE A 192 -3.90 8.68 3.01
C PHE A 192 -3.32 7.71 1.97
N ASP A 193 -2.02 7.42 2.09
CA ASP A 193 -1.34 6.42 1.25
C ASP A 193 -1.76 5.02 1.70
N ARG A 194 -2.26 4.22 0.76
CA ARG A 194 -2.71 2.83 0.96
C ARG A 194 -3.64 2.69 2.17
N LEU A 195 -4.85 3.23 2.05
CA LEU A 195 -5.86 3.27 3.12
C LEU A 195 -5.93 1.96 3.95
N HIS A 196 -5.48 2.06 5.20
CA HIS A 196 -5.39 0.96 6.16
C HIS A 196 -6.23 1.25 7.40
N GLY A 197 -6.27 0.33 8.36
CA GLY A 197 -7.15 0.41 9.55
C GLY A 197 -7.11 1.75 10.29
N ALA A 198 -5.93 2.37 10.45
CA ALA A 198 -5.82 3.64 11.15
C ALA A 198 -6.46 4.81 10.37
N HIS A 199 -6.20 4.91 9.05
CA HIS A 199 -6.90 5.88 8.20
C HIS A 199 -8.41 5.66 8.21
N LYS A 200 -8.84 4.39 8.08
CA LYS A 200 -10.26 4.05 8.05
C LYS A 200 -10.96 4.36 9.37
N THR A 201 -10.27 4.20 10.50
CA THR A 201 -10.77 4.58 11.83
C THR A 201 -10.92 6.09 11.93
N LEU A 202 -9.89 6.85 11.55
CA LEU A 202 -9.91 8.31 11.51
C LEU A 202 -11.08 8.82 10.66
N LEU A 203 -11.19 8.34 9.42
CA LEU A 203 -12.24 8.74 8.49
C LEU A 203 -13.64 8.35 8.97
N ASN A 204 -13.84 7.14 9.51
CA ASN A 204 -15.14 6.73 10.04
C ASN A 204 -15.58 7.56 11.25
N ILE A 205 -14.68 7.82 12.20
CA ILE A 205 -14.99 8.63 13.37
C ILE A 205 -15.30 10.07 12.94
N SER A 206 -14.54 10.63 12.00
CA SER A 206 -14.88 11.95 11.43
C SER A 206 -16.25 11.95 10.74
N CYS A 207 -16.59 10.91 9.98
CA CYS A 207 -17.93 10.76 9.37
C CYS A 207 -19.05 10.61 10.41
N LEU A 208 -18.80 9.99 11.56
CA LEU A 208 -19.76 9.93 12.68
C LEU A 208 -20.03 11.30 13.28
N MET A 209 -19.01 12.15 13.33
CA MET A 209 -19.09 13.48 13.95
C MET A 209 -19.63 14.54 12.99
N ALA A 210 -19.49 14.37 11.68
CA ALA A 210 -19.97 15.32 10.68
C ALA A 210 -21.47 15.15 10.38
N ASN A 211 -22.19 16.26 10.23
CA ASN A 211 -23.62 16.29 9.87
C ASN A 211 -23.90 16.87 8.47
N ARG A 212 -23.04 17.76 7.97
CA ARG A 212 -23.26 18.47 6.69
C ARG A 212 -22.11 18.25 5.74
N ARG A 213 -20.90 18.66 6.14
CA ARG A 213 -19.72 18.68 5.27
C ARG A 213 -18.54 18.03 5.96
N PHE A 214 -17.76 17.26 5.20
CA PHE A 214 -16.49 16.69 5.65
C PHE A 214 -15.39 17.05 4.66
N VAL A 215 -14.42 17.83 5.14
CA VAL A 215 -13.26 18.30 4.37
C VAL A 215 -12.06 17.40 4.65
N ILE A 216 -11.42 16.89 3.61
CA ILE A 216 -10.26 16.00 3.71
C ILE A 216 -9.09 16.60 2.96
N GLY A 217 -8.09 17.06 3.69
CA GLY A 217 -6.82 17.51 3.14
C GLY A 217 -5.89 16.33 2.86
N VAL A 218 -5.52 16.14 1.59
CA VAL A 218 -4.64 15.05 1.14
C VAL A 218 -3.26 15.60 0.83
N CYS A 219 -2.23 15.16 1.54
CA CYS A 219 -0.85 15.62 1.31
C CYS A 219 -0.41 15.38 -0.14
N ASP A 220 0.24 16.38 -0.72
CA ASP A 220 0.84 16.31 -2.05
C ASP A 220 2.24 16.94 -2.09
N GLN A 221 3.00 16.59 -3.14
CA GLN A 221 4.31 17.15 -3.51
C GLN A 221 5.24 17.45 -2.33
N GLU A 222 5.29 18.71 -1.88
CA GLU A 222 6.18 19.22 -0.83
C GLU A 222 6.06 18.44 0.49
N LEU A 223 4.84 18.08 0.89
CA LEU A 223 4.60 17.36 2.15
C LEU A 223 5.03 15.88 2.10
N LEU A 224 5.36 15.37 0.91
CA LEU A 224 5.81 13.98 0.72
C LEU A 224 7.33 13.84 0.65
N LYS A 225 8.07 14.95 0.47
CA LYS A 225 9.53 14.94 0.20
C LYS A 225 10.37 14.21 1.23
N ASN A 226 9.96 14.27 2.50
CA ASN A 226 10.69 13.70 3.63
C ASN A 226 10.10 12.37 4.12
N LYS A 227 9.10 11.81 3.40
CA LYS A 227 8.51 10.53 3.78
C LYS A 227 9.44 9.39 3.40
N VAL A 228 9.58 8.42 4.30
CA VAL A 228 10.35 7.19 4.06
C VAL A 228 9.75 6.45 2.87
N LEU A 229 10.59 6.09 1.89
CA LEU A 229 10.20 5.46 0.62
C LEU A 229 9.12 6.24 -0.13
N LYS A 230 9.26 7.56 -0.23
CA LYS A 230 8.27 8.44 -0.90
C LYS A 230 7.94 8.02 -2.32
N GLU A 231 8.88 7.39 -3.02
CA GLU A 231 8.70 6.90 -4.39
C GLU A 231 7.73 5.71 -4.49
N LEU A 232 7.39 5.06 -3.37
CA LEU A 232 6.39 3.99 -3.28
C LEU A 232 5.01 4.48 -2.81
N ILE A 233 4.87 5.79 -2.54
CA ILE A 233 3.58 6.42 -2.24
C ILE A 233 2.72 6.37 -3.51
N GLU A 234 1.44 6.03 -3.34
CA GLU A 234 0.50 6.02 -4.46
C GLU A 234 0.29 7.43 -5.04
N PRO A 235 0.15 7.56 -6.37
CA PRO A 235 -0.13 8.85 -7.02
C PRO A 235 -1.33 9.55 -6.38
N TYR A 236 -1.31 10.89 -6.38
CA TYR A 236 -2.37 11.71 -5.75
C TYR A 236 -3.77 11.30 -6.19
N ASP A 237 -4.00 11.21 -7.50
CA ASP A 237 -5.32 10.86 -8.06
C ASP A 237 -5.79 9.48 -7.63
N GLN A 238 -4.87 8.51 -7.51
CA GLN A 238 -5.20 7.16 -7.04
C GLN A 238 -5.60 7.16 -5.56
N ARG A 239 -4.90 7.94 -4.72
CA ARG A 239 -5.25 8.08 -3.30
C ARG A 239 -6.61 8.77 -3.14
N VAL A 240 -6.86 9.83 -3.91
CA VAL A 240 -8.15 10.54 -3.91
C VAL A 240 -9.28 9.63 -4.37
N GLN A 241 -9.12 8.88 -5.46
CA GLN A 241 -10.15 7.96 -5.93
C GLN A 241 -10.51 6.90 -4.88
N LYS A 242 -9.50 6.25 -4.28
CA LYS A 242 -9.73 5.26 -3.22
C LYS A 242 -10.42 5.87 -2.00
N LEU A 243 -10.07 7.10 -1.66
CA LEU A 243 -10.71 7.85 -0.59
C LEU A 243 -12.18 8.16 -0.92
N GLN A 244 -12.48 8.59 -2.15
CA GLN A 244 -13.85 8.84 -2.61
C GLN A 244 -14.69 7.56 -2.55
N ASP A 245 -14.18 6.45 -3.09
CA ASP A 245 -14.87 5.16 -3.08
C ASP A 245 -15.18 4.72 -1.63
N PHE A 246 -14.20 4.85 -0.74
CA PHE A 246 -14.38 4.54 0.68
C PHE A 246 -15.44 5.42 1.34
N LEU A 247 -15.38 6.74 1.17
CA LEU A 247 -16.30 7.68 1.80
C LEU A 247 -17.75 7.53 1.27
N ASN A 248 -17.91 7.26 -0.02
CA ASN A 248 -19.20 7.02 -0.65
C ASN A 248 -19.86 5.73 -0.15
N ASP A 249 -19.07 4.68 0.12
CA ASP A 249 -19.60 3.49 0.77
C ASP A 249 -20.00 3.78 2.22
N VAL A 250 -19.11 4.42 2.99
CA VAL A 250 -19.24 4.61 4.44
C VAL A 250 -20.44 5.49 4.80
N LYS A 251 -20.56 6.69 4.22
CA LYS A 251 -21.62 7.63 4.60
C LYS A 251 -22.02 8.56 3.45
N PRO A 252 -22.75 8.06 2.43
CA PRO A 252 -23.06 8.82 1.22
C PRO A 252 -23.92 10.08 1.45
N SER A 253 -24.49 10.26 2.64
CA SER A 253 -25.30 11.43 2.98
C SER A 253 -24.51 12.70 3.29
N LEU A 254 -23.18 12.61 3.44
CA LEU A 254 -22.32 13.78 3.67
C LEU A 254 -21.84 14.42 2.37
N LYS A 255 -21.63 15.74 2.40
CA LYS A 255 -20.91 16.45 1.35
C LYS A 255 -19.39 16.32 1.60
N TYR A 256 -18.69 15.64 0.71
CA TYR A 256 -17.23 15.50 0.79
C TYR A 256 -16.50 16.55 -0.04
N GLU A 257 -15.48 17.16 0.55
CA GLU A 257 -14.54 18.07 -0.14
C GLU A 257 -13.12 17.57 0.07
N ILE A 258 -12.53 16.99 -0.98
CA ILE A 258 -11.15 16.47 -0.94
C ILE A 258 -10.24 17.50 -1.58
N VAL A 259 -9.26 17.99 -0.82
CA VAL A 259 -8.43 19.14 -1.19
C VAL A 259 -6.94 18.74 -1.14
N PRO A 260 -6.14 19.07 -2.16
CA PRO A 260 -4.69 18.85 -2.11
C PRO A 260 -4.07 19.77 -1.05
N LEU A 261 -3.14 19.24 -0.26
CA LEU A 261 -2.35 20.01 0.70
C LEU A 261 -0.94 20.23 0.16
N SER A 262 -0.61 21.48 -0.11
CA SER A 262 0.74 21.96 -0.40
C SER A 262 1.50 22.40 0.85
N ASP A 263 0.78 22.67 1.95
CA ASP A 263 1.29 23.09 3.25
C ASP A 263 0.55 22.36 4.39
N PRO A 264 1.09 22.36 5.62
CA PRO A 264 0.51 21.62 6.73
C PRO A 264 -0.88 22.08 7.20
N PHE A 265 -1.37 23.23 6.75
CA PHE A 265 -2.61 23.85 7.23
C PHE A 265 -3.76 23.72 6.22
N GLY A 266 -3.51 24.04 4.94
CA GLY A 266 -4.52 24.02 3.89
C GLY A 266 -5.78 24.83 4.23
N PRO A 267 -7.01 24.35 3.89
CA PRO A 267 -8.24 25.13 4.09
C PRO A 267 -8.59 25.33 5.58
N SER A 268 -7.95 24.60 6.48
CA SER A 268 -8.25 24.67 7.92
C SER A 268 -7.94 26.02 8.56
N ILE A 269 -7.11 26.87 7.93
CA ILE A 269 -6.77 28.21 8.45
C ILE A 269 -7.47 29.36 7.71
N SER A 270 -8.32 29.04 6.73
CA SER A 270 -9.04 30.03 5.92
C SER A 270 -10.54 29.82 5.92
N ASP A 271 -11.03 28.61 6.17
CA ASP A 271 -12.45 28.29 6.18
C ASP A 271 -13.07 28.58 7.58
N PRO A 272 -13.96 29.59 7.70
CA PRO A 272 -14.58 29.95 8.98
C PRO A 272 -15.72 29.01 9.38
N GLU A 273 -16.26 28.20 8.45
CA GLU A 273 -17.39 27.30 8.74
C GLU A 273 -16.95 26.01 9.44
N LEU A 274 -15.66 25.65 9.35
CA LEU A 274 -15.11 24.49 10.03
C LEU A 274 -15.23 24.64 11.55
N GLN A 275 -15.70 23.56 12.21
CA GLN A 275 -15.96 23.56 13.65
C GLN A 275 -15.09 22.56 14.42
N CYS A 276 -14.67 21.46 13.77
CA CYS A 276 -13.93 20.39 14.42
C CYS A 276 -12.82 19.87 13.51
N ILE A 277 -11.63 19.63 14.09
CA ILE A 277 -10.53 18.92 13.47
C ILE A 277 -10.32 17.60 14.20
N VAL A 278 -10.32 16.51 13.43
CA VAL A 278 -10.05 15.17 13.97
C VAL A 278 -8.61 14.80 13.65
N VAL A 279 -7.86 14.41 14.69
CA VAL A 279 -6.43 14.08 14.62
C VAL A 279 -6.17 12.75 15.33
N SER A 280 -5.05 12.11 15.03
CA SER A 280 -4.53 11.01 15.86
C SER A 280 -3.66 11.55 16.99
N GLU A 281 -3.36 10.73 17.99
CA GLU A 281 -2.38 11.08 19.05
C GLU A 281 -1.06 11.61 18.47
N GLU A 282 -0.59 11.06 17.34
CA GLU A 282 0.64 11.50 16.65
C GLU A 282 0.50 12.89 16.02
N THR A 283 -0.67 13.19 15.44
CA THR A 283 -0.90 14.45 14.72
C THR A 283 -1.56 15.53 15.57
N ARG A 284 -1.77 15.29 16.87
CA ARG A 284 -2.31 16.26 17.84
C ARG A 284 -1.60 17.61 17.79
N LYS A 285 -0.26 17.61 17.82
CA LYS A 285 0.55 18.84 17.72
C LYS A 285 0.28 19.62 16.43
N GLY A 286 -0.07 18.92 15.35
CA GLY A 286 -0.49 19.53 14.08
C GLY A 286 -1.85 20.23 14.21
N GLY A 287 -2.82 19.60 14.87
CA GLY A 287 -4.11 20.24 15.18
C GLY A 287 -3.97 21.47 16.07
N GLU A 288 -3.10 21.42 17.07
CA GLU A 288 -2.77 22.58 17.91
C GLU A 288 -2.11 23.70 17.10
N ALA A 289 -1.24 23.36 16.14
CA ALA A 289 -0.64 24.34 15.23
C ALA A 289 -1.67 24.99 14.30
N VAL A 290 -2.64 24.23 13.82
CA VAL A 290 -3.79 24.75 13.05
C VAL A 290 -4.55 25.78 13.89
N ASN A 291 -4.90 25.47 15.13
CA ASN A 291 -5.63 26.41 15.99
C ASN A 291 -4.86 27.70 16.28
N ARG A 292 -3.54 27.60 16.58
CA ARG A 292 -2.69 28.79 16.71
C ARG A 292 -2.77 29.66 15.45
N LYS A 293 -2.67 29.04 14.27
CA LYS A 293 -2.71 29.75 12.99
C LYS A 293 -4.09 30.32 12.65
N ARG A 294 -5.16 29.65 13.06
CA ARG A 294 -6.55 30.15 12.95
C ARG A 294 -6.75 31.42 13.77
N VAL A 295 -6.27 31.44 15.02
CA VAL A 295 -6.36 32.61 15.89
C VAL A 295 -5.56 33.79 15.31
N GLU A 296 -4.35 33.54 14.80
CA GLU A 296 -3.56 34.55 14.07
C GLU A 296 -4.32 35.15 12.87
N ASN A 297 -5.14 34.33 12.19
CA ASN A 297 -5.95 34.73 11.05
C ASN A 297 -7.33 35.30 11.43
N GLY A 298 -7.62 35.47 12.73
CA GLY A 298 -8.91 36.00 13.21
C GLY A 298 -10.08 35.01 13.14
N LEU A 299 -9.80 33.71 13.06
CA LEU A 299 -10.81 32.63 13.06
C LEU A 299 -10.94 31.99 14.44
N ALA A 300 -12.14 31.46 14.73
CA ALA A 300 -12.38 30.67 15.94
C ALA A 300 -11.59 29.36 15.91
N GLU A 301 -11.10 28.92 17.07
CA GLU A 301 -10.45 27.62 17.21
C GLU A 301 -11.40 26.47 16.84
N LEU A 302 -10.86 25.43 16.23
CA LEU A 302 -11.56 24.17 15.99
C LEU A 302 -11.57 23.35 17.28
N VAL A 303 -12.68 22.67 17.54
CA VAL A 303 -12.67 21.59 18.53
C VAL A 303 -11.70 20.51 18.04
N LEU A 304 -10.68 20.23 18.84
CA LEU A 304 -9.68 19.22 18.54
C LEU A 304 -10.13 17.89 19.12
N TYR A 305 -10.50 16.94 18.26
CA TYR A 305 -10.87 15.59 18.66
C TYR A 305 -9.72 14.62 18.35
N GLU A 306 -9.19 13.98 19.38
CA GLU A 306 -8.06 13.06 19.29
C GLU A 306 -8.55 11.60 19.26
N ILE A 307 -8.08 10.83 18.29
CA ILE A 307 -8.30 9.37 18.22
C ILE A 307 -7.04 8.60 18.64
N GLN A 308 -7.25 7.45 19.27
CA GLN A 308 -6.16 6.56 19.70
C GLN A 308 -5.49 5.87 18.52
N LEU A 309 -4.19 5.58 18.67
CA LEU A 309 -3.42 4.87 17.66
C LEU A 309 -3.75 3.36 17.65
N LEU A 310 -3.90 2.81 16.44
CA LEU A 310 -4.00 1.37 16.26
C LEU A 310 -2.60 0.75 16.25
N LYS A 311 -2.37 -0.17 17.18
CA LYS A 311 -1.13 -0.96 17.24
C LYS A 311 -1.07 -1.95 16.08
N ASP A 312 0.13 -2.21 15.59
CA ASP A 312 0.41 -3.25 14.62
C ASP A 312 1.05 -4.44 15.35
N THR A 313 0.32 -5.54 15.52
CA THR A 313 0.84 -6.72 16.24
C THR A 313 1.85 -7.52 15.43
N HIS A 314 2.02 -7.19 14.15
CA HIS A 314 2.89 -7.89 13.20
C HIS A 314 4.05 -7.02 12.69
N HIS A 315 4.38 -5.93 13.38
CA HIS A 315 5.47 -5.04 12.99
C HIS A 315 6.84 -5.74 13.07
N ALA A 316 7.72 -5.44 12.10
CA ALA A 316 9.13 -5.80 12.16
C ALA A 316 9.94 -4.73 12.92
N ASP A 317 11.19 -5.03 13.29
CA ASP A 317 12.06 -4.15 14.12
C ASP A 317 12.26 -2.72 13.56
N ILE A 318 12.15 -2.56 12.24
CA ILE A 318 12.31 -1.27 11.54
C ILE A 318 10.99 -0.59 11.18
N GLU A 319 9.88 -1.25 11.47
CA GLU A 319 8.53 -0.73 11.25
C GLU A 319 8.06 0.01 12.51
N GLU A 320 7.14 0.95 12.34
CA GLU A 320 6.50 1.60 13.49
C GLU A 320 5.66 0.57 14.26
N GLU A 321 5.61 0.67 15.60
CA GLU A 321 4.75 -0.19 16.45
C GLU A 321 3.25 -0.04 16.12
N LYS A 322 2.89 1.03 15.40
CA LYS A 322 1.54 1.33 14.95
C LYS A 322 1.37 1.04 13.46
N ILE A 323 0.13 0.81 13.06
CA ILE A 323 -0.19 0.67 11.64
C ILE A 323 0.04 2.02 10.95
N SER A 324 0.97 2.06 10.00
CA SER A 324 1.32 3.28 9.28
C SER A 324 1.59 3.01 7.80
N SER A 325 1.39 4.03 6.95
CA SER A 325 1.75 3.94 5.53
C SER A 325 3.25 3.67 5.33
N SER A 326 4.11 4.15 6.23
CA SER A 326 5.56 3.91 6.17
C SER A 326 5.90 2.43 6.35
N SER A 327 5.29 1.77 7.35
CA SER A 327 5.43 0.32 7.55
C SER A 327 4.90 -0.45 6.33
N LEU A 328 3.75 -0.05 5.78
CA LEU A 328 3.21 -0.68 4.57
C LEU A 328 4.14 -0.56 3.36
N ARG A 329 4.75 0.60 3.12
CA ARG A 329 5.73 0.76 2.03
C ARG A 329 6.98 -0.10 2.27
N THR A 330 7.42 -0.23 3.51
CA THR A 330 8.53 -1.13 3.87
C THR A 330 8.19 -2.60 3.57
N ARG A 331 6.96 -3.04 3.87
CA ARG A 331 6.47 -4.39 3.55
C ARG A 331 6.40 -4.69 2.05
N LEU A 332 6.33 -3.67 1.19
CA LEU A 332 6.36 -3.86 -0.27
C LEU A 332 7.76 -4.21 -0.78
N LEU A 333 8.81 -3.88 -0.04
CA LEU A 333 10.17 -4.20 -0.45
C LEU A 333 10.35 -5.72 -0.57
N GLY A 334 11.00 -6.12 -1.66
CA GLY A 334 11.16 -7.53 -2.04
C GLY A 334 9.89 -8.23 -2.52
N THR A 335 8.75 -7.54 -2.64
CA THR A 335 7.53 -8.08 -3.28
C THR A 335 7.47 -7.69 -4.76
N LEU A 336 6.65 -8.42 -5.53
CA LEU A 336 6.37 -8.06 -6.92
C LEU A 336 5.38 -6.89 -6.95
N LEU A 337 5.84 -5.71 -7.33
CA LEU A 337 5.03 -4.50 -7.45
C LEU A 337 4.24 -4.46 -8.76
N LYS A 338 4.89 -4.92 -9.84
CA LYS A 338 4.32 -4.95 -11.20
C LYS A 338 4.60 -6.30 -11.83
N PRO A 339 3.62 -6.91 -12.52
CA PRO A 339 3.85 -8.18 -13.22
C PRO A 339 4.98 -8.02 -14.25
N PRO A 340 5.81 -9.07 -14.46
CA PRO A 340 6.82 -9.08 -15.51
C PRO A 340 6.18 -8.81 -16.88
N SER A 341 6.80 -7.97 -17.71
CA SER A 341 6.35 -7.78 -19.08
C SER A 341 6.56 -9.09 -19.88
N PRO A 342 5.64 -9.47 -20.78
CA PRO A 342 5.85 -10.62 -21.64
C PRO A 342 7.10 -10.44 -22.51
N GLN A 343 8.06 -11.36 -22.38
CA GLN A 343 9.26 -11.42 -23.21
C GLN A 343 9.24 -12.75 -23.98
N PRO A 344 8.66 -12.79 -25.20
CA PRO A 344 8.51 -14.04 -25.96
C PRO A 344 9.85 -14.58 -26.47
N ASP A 345 10.84 -13.70 -26.66
CA ASP A 345 12.14 -14.05 -27.22
C ASP A 345 13.14 -14.56 -26.16
N LEU A 346 12.80 -14.45 -24.87
CA LEU A 346 13.65 -14.95 -23.79
C LEU A 346 13.31 -16.41 -23.46
N PRO A 347 14.33 -17.28 -23.31
CA PRO A 347 14.11 -18.65 -22.87
C PRO A 347 13.57 -18.68 -21.43
N LEU A 348 12.88 -19.77 -21.07
CA LEU A 348 12.39 -19.95 -19.70
C LEU A 348 13.51 -20.10 -18.67
N ASP A 349 14.65 -20.66 -19.08
CA ASP A 349 15.84 -20.81 -18.26
C ASP A 349 17.10 -20.37 -19.03
N PRO A 350 18.03 -19.67 -18.35
CA PRO A 350 17.90 -19.14 -17.00
C PRO A 350 16.88 -17.99 -16.94
N TYR A 351 16.18 -17.87 -15.81
CA TYR A 351 15.36 -16.69 -15.55
C TYR A 351 16.27 -15.49 -15.29
N VAL A 352 16.19 -14.47 -16.14
CA VAL A 352 17.08 -13.31 -16.08
C VAL A 352 16.46 -12.13 -15.33
N ILE A 353 17.12 -11.68 -14.27
CA ILE A 353 16.80 -10.47 -13.51
C ILE A 353 17.74 -9.36 -13.96
N GLY A 354 17.21 -8.17 -14.26
CA GLY A 354 18.01 -6.96 -14.43
C GLY A 354 18.07 -6.20 -13.11
N LEU A 355 19.23 -6.15 -12.47
CA LEU A 355 19.44 -5.40 -11.24
C LEU A 355 20.04 -4.03 -11.57
N THR A 356 19.32 -2.96 -11.23
CA THR A 356 19.75 -1.57 -11.40
C THR A 356 19.56 -0.75 -10.12
N GLY A 357 20.06 0.48 -10.09
CA GLY A 357 19.94 1.39 -8.96
C GLY A 357 20.90 2.57 -9.09
N GLY A 358 20.52 3.70 -8.48
CA GLY A 358 21.34 4.91 -8.46
C GLY A 358 22.69 4.71 -7.76
N SER A 359 23.64 5.61 -8.01
CA SER A 359 24.93 5.58 -7.32
C SER A 359 24.76 5.62 -5.80
N GLY A 360 25.54 4.81 -5.07
CA GLY A 360 25.45 4.70 -3.61
C GLY A 360 24.33 3.78 -3.09
N SER A 361 23.40 3.33 -3.94
CA SER A 361 22.23 2.50 -3.55
C SER A 361 22.52 1.12 -2.97
N GLY A 362 23.78 0.66 -2.98
CA GLY A 362 24.15 -0.67 -2.48
C GLY A 362 23.81 -1.82 -3.44
N LYS A 363 23.58 -1.52 -4.74
CA LYS A 363 23.33 -2.51 -5.80
C LYS A 363 24.26 -3.73 -5.76
N SER A 364 25.58 -3.51 -5.68
CA SER A 364 26.57 -4.60 -5.63
C SER A 364 26.42 -5.48 -4.38
N SER A 365 26.02 -4.90 -3.23
CA SER A 365 25.72 -5.69 -2.01
C SER A 365 24.54 -6.62 -2.23
N ILE A 366 23.48 -6.15 -2.90
CA ILE A 366 22.33 -6.99 -3.28
C ILE A 366 22.75 -8.08 -4.27
N ALA A 367 23.56 -7.73 -5.28
CA ALA A 367 24.03 -8.67 -6.29
C ALA A 367 24.82 -9.84 -5.67
N HIS A 368 25.73 -9.56 -4.72
CA HIS A 368 26.46 -10.61 -3.99
C HIS A 368 25.56 -11.48 -3.11
N ARG A 369 24.51 -10.91 -2.51
CA ARG A 369 23.53 -11.71 -1.73
C ARG A 369 22.74 -12.65 -2.63
N LEU A 370 22.37 -12.21 -3.84
CA LEU A 370 21.70 -13.06 -4.84
C LEU A 370 22.64 -14.15 -5.37
N GLU A 371 23.90 -13.81 -5.60
CA GLU A 371 24.94 -14.77 -5.98
C GLU A 371 25.12 -15.87 -4.92
N ALA A 372 25.17 -15.49 -3.64
CA ALA A 372 25.22 -16.45 -2.52
C ALA A 372 23.96 -17.34 -2.41
N LEU A 373 22.83 -16.94 -3.02
CA LEU A 373 21.60 -17.74 -3.09
C LEU A 373 21.54 -18.64 -4.34
N GLY A 374 22.57 -18.61 -5.19
CA GLY A 374 22.72 -19.45 -6.38
C GLY A 374 22.37 -18.77 -7.70
N ALA A 375 22.32 -17.43 -7.76
CA ALA A 375 22.17 -16.72 -9.03
C ALA A 375 23.52 -16.49 -9.71
N VAL A 376 23.60 -16.63 -11.04
CA VAL A 376 24.81 -16.23 -11.78
C VAL A 376 24.83 -14.71 -11.94
N ARG A 377 25.84 -14.05 -11.38
CA ARG A 377 26.02 -12.60 -11.51
C ARG A 377 26.75 -12.26 -12.82
N ILE A 378 26.15 -11.40 -13.63
CA ILE A 378 26.72 -10.83 -14.84
C ILE A 378 26.98 -9.35 -14.57
N ASP A 379 28.23 -9.00 -14.26
CA ASP A 379 28.65 -7.65 -13.91
C ASP A 379 28.86 -6.80 -15.17
N CYS A 380 27.94 -5.88 -15.46
CA CYS A 380 28.04 -5.06 -16.66
C CYS A 380 29.12 -3.97 -16.57
N ASP A 381 29.56 -3.59 -15.37
CA ASP A 381 30.69 -2.67 -15.21
C ASP A 381 32.00 -3.39 -15.60
N GLN A 382 32.14 -4.66 -15.23
CA GLN A 382 33.22 -5.51 -15.71
C GLN A 382 33.15 -5.74 -17.23
N LEU A 383 31.98 -6.11 -17.76
CA LEU A 383 31.80 -6.33 -19.20
C LEU A 383 32.05 -5.06 -20.02
N GLY A 384 31.76 -3.87 -19.47
CA GLY A 384 32.11 -2.60 -20.09
C GLY A 384 33.61 -2.45 -20.33
N HIS A 385 34.44 -2.89 -19.39
CA HIS A 385 35.89 -2.93 -19.58
C HIS A 385 36.33 -3.97 -20.62
N GLU A 386 35.67 -5.14 -20.63
CA GLU A 386 35.95 -6.20 -21.59
C GLU A 386 35.58 -5.79 -23.03
N ALA A 387 34.52 -4.99 -23.19
CA ALA A 387 33.97 -4.59 -24.49
C ALA A 387 34.96 -3.85 -25.38
N TYR A 388 35.89 -3.09 -24.80
CA TYR A 388 36.91 -2.32 -25.52
C TYR A 388 38.34 -2.77 -25.21
N LEU A 389 38.55 -4.04 -24.88
CA LEU A 389 39.91 -4.59 -24.82
C LEU A 389 40.62 -4.48 -26.18
N PRO A 390 41.95 -4.33 -26.20
CA PRO A 390 42.70 -4.24 -27.44
C PRO A 390 42.34 -5.34 -28.44
N GLY A 391 42.05 -4.96 -29.68
CA GLY A 391 41.65 -5.88 -30.76
C GLY A 391 40.14 -6.05 -30.96
N THR A 392 39.30 -5.55 -30.05
CA THR A 392 37.83 -5.59 -30.21
C THR A 392 37.30 -4.52 -31.19
N SER A 393 36.08 -4.70 -31.70
CA SER A 393 35.37 -3.69 -32.52
C SER A 393 35.22 -2.36 -31.77
N ALA A 394 34.78 -2.42 -30.51
CA ALA A 394 34.56 -1.23 -29.70
C ALA A 394 35.89 -0.48 -29.44
N TYR A 395 36.99 -1.19 -29.17
CA TYR A 395 38.30 -0.57 -28.97
C TYR A 395 38.70 0.34 -30.15
N HIS A 396 38.60 -0.16 -31.39
CA HIS A 396 38.98 0.62 -32.57
C HIS A 396 38.08 1.85 -32.75
N LYS A 397 36.76 1.70 -32.55
CA LYS A 397 35.80 2.81 -32.62
C LYS A 397 36.04 3.87 -31.55
N VAL A 398 36.34 3.45 -30.31
CA VAL A 398 36.64 4.37 -29.21
C VAL A 398 37.94 5.13 -29.47
N VAL A 399 38.99 4.46 -29.94
CA VAL A 399 40.26 5.13 -30.28
C VAL A 399 40.08 6.10 -31.45
N GLN A 400 39.27 5.73 -32.46
CA GLN A 400 38.95 6.60 -33.59
C GLN A 400 38.20 7.87 -33.14
N GLU A 401 37.22 7.73 -32.25
CA GLU A 401 36.36 8.83 -31.80
C GLU A 401 37.06 9.76 -30.80
N PHE A 402 37.81 9.20 -29.87
CA PHE A 402 38.40 9.95 -28.75
C PHE A 402 39.89 10.25 -28.92
N GLY A 403 40.53 9.71 -29.96
CA GLY A 403 41.94 9.93 -30.27
C GLY A 403 42.89 8.96 -29.56
N PRO A 404 44.14 8.82 -30.07
CA PRO A 404 45.11 7.87 -29.55
C PRO A 404 45.71 8.26 -28.20
N ASP A 405 45.54 9.51 -27.76
CA ASP A 405 46.01 10.01 -26.46
C ASP A 405 45.27 9.40 -25.26
N ILE A 406 44.18 8.67 -25.50
CA ILE A 406 43.51 7.86 -24.48
C ILE A 406 44.22 6.53 -24.22
N LEU A 407 45.29 6.18 -24.93
CA LEU A 407 45.98 4.90 -24.81
C LEU A 407 47.11 4.95 -23.78
N ASN A 408 47.27 3.87 -23.03
CA ASN A 408 48.46 3.58 -22.23
C ASN A 408 49.61 3.08 -23.13
N GLU A 409 50.81 2.97 -22.56
CA GLU A 409 52.00 2.44 -23.26
C GLU A 409 51.79 1.01 -23.80
N ASP A 410 51.01 0.19 -23.09
CA ASP A 410 50.66 -1.18 -23.49
C ASP A 410 49.52 -1.25 -24.53
N LYS A 411 49.08 -0.11 -25.05
CA LYS A 411 47.94 0.06 -25.97
C LYS A 411 46.57 -0.27 -25.37
N SER A 412 46.45 -0.44 -24.05
CA SER A 412 45.15 -0.49 -23.38
C SER A 412 44.54 0.92 -23.24
N ILE A 413 43.21 1.02 -23.11
CA ILE A 413 42.55 2.32 -22.90
C ILE A 413 42.81 2.82 -21.47
N ASN A 414 43.38 4.01 -21.36
CA ASN A 414 43.49 4.78 -20.13
C ASN A 414 42.13 5.35 -19.73
N ARG A 415 41.42 4.61 -18.88
CA ARG A 415 40.08 4.98 -18.36
C ARG A 415 40.05 6.33 -17.63
N ARG A 416 41.16 6.76 -17.03
CA ARG A 416 41.22 8.06 -16.34
C ARG A 416 41.22 9.21 -17.36
N VAL A 417 42.00 9.08 -18.43
CA VAL A 417 42.03 10.06 -19.53
C VAL A 417 40.71 10.06 -20.29
N LEU A 418 40.19 8.88 -20.66
CA LEU A 418 38.88 8.76 -21.31
C LEU A 418 37.76 9.34 -20.43
N GLY A 419 37.76 9.00 -19.14
CA GLY A 419 36.85 9.57 -18.15
C GLY A 419 36.89 11.09 -18.11
N GLY A 420 38.09 11.69 -18.11
CA GLY A 420 38.26 13.14 -18.17
C GLY A 420 37.68 13.80 -19.43
N LYS A 421 37.57 13.06 -20.55
CA LYS A 421 36.97 13.54 -21.81
C LYS A 421 35.44 13.42 -21.84
N VAL A 422 34.86 12.45 -21.13
CA VAL A 422 33.42 12.15 -21.19
C VAL A 422 32.64 12.68 -19.98
N PHE A 423 33.23 12.69 -18.79
CA PHE A 423 32.52 13.15 -17.59
C PHE A 423 32.31 14.67 -17.63
N GLY A 424 31.05 15.08 -17.46
CA GLY A 424 30.66 16.50 -17.57
C GLY A 424 30.35 16.97 -18.99
N ASN A 425 30.49 16.11 -20.01
CA ASN A 425 30.12 16.42 -21.39
C ASN A 425 29.12 15.38 -21.91
N GLN A 426 27.84 15.77 -22.02
CA GLN A 426 26.76 14.87 -22.42
C GLN A 426 26.93 14.32 -23.84
N GLU A 427 27.42 15.12 -24.79
CA GLU A 427 27.63 14.68 -26.18
C GLU A 427 28.75 13.64 -26.27
N ARG A 428 29.87 13.88 -25.58
CA ARG A 428 31.00 12.95 -25.52
C ARG A 428 30.65 11.67 -24.77
N LEU A 429 29.90 11.77 -23.68
CA LEU A 429 29.41 10.58 -22.97
C LEU A 429 28.50 9.76 -23.88
N LYS A 430 27.58 10.41 -24.60
CA LYS A 430 26.70 9.75 -25.56
C LYS A 430 27.48 9.03 -26.67
N ALA A 431 28.48 9.68 -27.26
CA ALA A 431 29.33 9.08 -28.29
C ALA A 431 30.02 7.80 -27.78
N LEU A 432 30.53 7.82 -26.54
CA LEU A 432 31.12 6.63 -25.94
C LEU A 432 30.07 5.53 -25.72
N THR A 433 28.91 5.87 -25.17
CA THR A 433 27.86 4.89 -24.87
C THR A 433 27.24 4.28 -26.13
N ASP A 434 27.07 5.07 -27.21
CA ASP A 434 26.57 4.59 -28.50
C ASP A 434 27.50 3.53 -29.12
N ILE A 435 28.80 3.61 -28.84
CA ILE A 435 29.79 2.60 -29.25
C ILE A 435 29.78 1.39 -28.32
N VAL A 436 29.81 1.61 -27.01
CA VAL A 436 30.12 0.56 -26.03
C VAL A 436 28.88 -0.23 -25.60
N TRP A 437 27.71 0.40 -25.47
CA TRP A 437 26.51 -0.29 -24.97
C TRP A 437 26.02 -1.44 -25.85
N PRO A 438 26.00 -1.35 -27.19
CA PRO A 438 25.64 -2.48 -28.04
C PRO A 438 26.57 -3.68 -27.83
N GLU A 439 27.87 -3.43 -27.64
CA GLU A 439 28.89 -4.45 -27.45
C GLU A 439 28.76 -5.11 -26.05
N ILE A 440 28.46 -4.33 -25.00
CA ILE A 440 28.10 -4.88 -23.69
C ILE A 440 26.86 -5.77 -23.78
N ALA A 441 25.81 -5.34 -24.48
CA ALA A 441 24.59 -6.13 -24.62
C ALA A 441 24.85 -7.49 -25.30
N LEU A 442 25.75 -7.54 -26.30
CA LEU A 442 26.19 -8.79 -26.92
C LEU A 442 26.94 -9.69 -25.93
N LEU A 443 27.84 -9.12 -25.13
CA LEU A 443 28.55 -9.86 -24.09
C LEU A 443 27.60 -10.41 -23.03
N VAL A 444 26.61 -9.62 -22.59
CA VAL A 444 25.56 -10.05 -21.66
C VAL A 444 24.79 -11.25 -22.22
N LYS A 445 24.32 -11.17 -23.47
CA LYS A 445 23.65 -12.29 -24.14
C LYS A 445 24.52 -13.55 -24.16
N LYS A 446 25.81 -13.40 -24.48
CA LYS A 446 26.77 -14.50 -24.48
C LYS A 446 26.93 -15.13 -23.09
N ARG A 447 27.03 -14.32 -22.03
CA ARG A 447 27.13 -14.82 -20.65
C ARG A 447 25.85 -15.53 -20.19
N ILE A 448 24.68 -15.03 -20.61
CA ILE A 448 23.39 -15.69 -20.34
C ILE A 448 23.33 -17.07 -21.02
N GLU A 449 23.75 -17.18 -22.29
CA GLU A 449 23.76 -18.46 -22.99
C GLU A 449 24.77 -19.44 -22.36
N GLN A 450 25.94 -18.96 -21.93
CA GLN A 450 26.91 -19.79 -21.19
C GLN A 450 26.32 -20.33 -19.88
N ALA A 451 25.61 -19.49 -19.12
CA ALA A 451 24.93 -19.93 -17.90
C ALA A 451 23.85 -20.98 -18.21
N LYS A 452 23.12 -20.81 -19.31
CA LYS A 452 22.15 -21.79 -19.78
C LYS A 452 22.78 -23.14 -20.11
N GLU A 453 23.91 -23.15 -20.83
CA GLU A 453 24.68 -24.36 -21.14
C GLU A 453 25.18 -25.07 -19.87
N GLN A 454 25.47 -24.31 -18.81
CA GLN A 454 25.86 -24.83 -17.50
C GLN A 454 24.67 -25.32 -16.64
N GLY A 455 23.44 -25.23 -17.15
CA GLY A 455 22.23 -25.66 -16.44
C GLY A 455 21.75 -24.69 -15.36
N GLU A 456 22.25 -23.44 -15.39
CA GLU A 456 21.93 -22.42 -14.41
C GLU A 456 20.48 -21.97 -14.53
N ARG A 457 19.90 -21.62 -13.39
CA ARG A 457 18.44 -21.39 -13.29
C ARG A 457 18.07 -19.93 -13.22
N VAL A 458 18.94 -19.09 -12.69
CA VAL A 458 18.70 -17.65 -12.54
C VAL A 458 19.99 -16.89 -12.85
N CYS A 459 19.87 -15.84 -13.66
CA CYS A 459 20.93 -14.89 -13.94
C CYS A 459 20.56 -13.51 -13.40
N VAL A 460 21.53 -12.76 -12.91
CA VAL A 460 21.38 -11.36 -12.50
C VAL A 460 22.30 -10.51 -13.37
N VAL A 461 21.71 -9.74 -14.28
CA VAL A 461 22.40 -8.70 -15.06
C VAL A 461 22.53 -7.47 -14.16
N ASP A 462 23.71 -7.27 -13.59
CA ASP A 462 24.02 -6.18 -12.68
C ASP A 462 24.49 -4.95 -13.47
N ALA A 463 23.57 -4.03 -13.75
CA ALA A 463 23.80 -2.89 -14.63
C ALA A 463 23.19 -1.59 -14.07
N ALA A 464 24.04 -0.63 -13.71
CA ALA A 464 23.57 0.68 -13.23
C ALA A 464 22.77 1.46 -14.30
N VAL A 465 23.05 1.22 -15.58
CA VAL A 465 22.43 1.90 -16.73
C VAL A 465 21.40 1.03 -17.45
N LEU A 466 20.89 -0.04 -16.82
CA LEU A 466 19.98 -1.01 -17.46
C LEU A 466 18.81 -0.35 -18.19
N LEU A 467 18.18 0.65 -17.55
CA LEU A 467 16.99 1.32 -18.06
C LEU A 467 17.36 2.40 -19.08
N GLU A 468 18.39 3.18 -18.79
CA GLU A 468 18.92 4.22 -19.67
C GLU A 468 19.42 3.66 -21.00
N ALA A 469 20.05 2.48 -20.98
CA ALA A 469 20.55 1.78 -22.15
C ALA A 469 19.47 0.97 -22.89
N GLY A 470 18.23 0.96 -22.38
CA GLY A 470 17.13 0.23 -22.99
C GLY A 470 17.31 -1.29 -23.00
N TRP A 471 18.03 -1.85 -22.03
CA TRP A 471 18.36 -3.28 -21.96
C TRP A 471 17.26 -4.13 -21.31
N THR A 472 16.07 -3.59 -21.12
CA THR A 472 14.93 -4.32 -20.53
C THR A 472 14.51 -5.54 -21.36
N TYR A 473 14.80 -5.55 -22.67
CA TYR A 473 14.57 -6.72 -23.54
C TYR A 473 15.50 -7.90 -23.24
N LEU A 474 16.58 -7.71 -22.47
CA LEU A 474 17.49 -8.77 -22.05
C LEU A 474 17.02 -9.50 -20.79
N VAL A 475 15.99 -8.99 -20.12
CA VAL A 475 15.61 -9.44 -18.77
C VAL A 475 14.11 -9.69 -18.66
N HIS A 476 13.74 -10.59 -17.75
CA HIS A 476 12.34 -10.90 -17.44
C HIS A 476 11.76 -9.94 -16.41
N GLU A 477 12.53 -9.61 -15.38
CA GLU A 477 12.14 -8.69 -14.31
C GLU A 477 13.24 -7.66 -14.08
N VAL A 478 12.84 -6.41 -13.83
CA VAL A 478 13.72 -5.33 -13.38
C VAL A 478 13.62 -5.21 -11.87
N TRP A 479 14.75 -5.33 -11.19
CA TRP A 479 14.89 -5.14 -9.75
C TRP A 479 15.68 -3.85 -9.50
N VAL A 480 15.16 -2.97 -8.65
CA VAL A 480 15.76 -1.66 -8.37
C VAL A 480 16.25 -1.58 -6.93
N ALA A 481 17.51 -1.25 -6.75
CA ALA A 481 18.11 -0.84 -5.49
C ALA A 481 17.92 0.66 -5.27
N THR A 482 17.36 1.07 -4.13
CA THR A 482 17.07 2.47 -3.82
C THR A 482 17.49 2.86 -2.40
N ILE A 483 17.84 4.12 -2.22
CA ILE A 483 18.03 4.83 -0.94
C ILE A 483 17.68 6.31 -1.15
N PRO A 484 17.37 7.06 -0.08
CA PRO A 484 17.21 8.51 -0.16
C PRO A 484 18.45 9.19 -0.76
N GLU A 485 18.24 10.28 -1.52
CA GLU A 485 19.32 11.02 -2.17
C GLU A 485 20.38 11.50 -1.18
N GLU A 486 19.96 11.98 -0.01
CA GLU A 486 20.86 12.43 1.07
C GLU A 486 21.80 11.31 1.52
N GLU A 487 21.30 10.07 1.61
CA GLU A 487 22.09 8.90 1.98
C GLU A 487 23.02 8.47 0.83
N ALA A 488 22.56 8.57 -0.42
CA ALA A 488 23.39 8.30 -1.58
C ALA A 488 24.59 9.25 -1.65
N VAL A 489 24.38 10.56 -1.42
CA VAL A 489 25.45 11.56 -1.36
C VAL A 489 26.46 11.21 -0.26
N LYS A 490 25.99 10.92 0.96
CA LYS A 490 26.86 10.53 2.08
C LYS A 490 27.74 9.34 1.72
N ARG A 491 27.16 8.29 1.15
CA ARG A 491 27.89 7.08 0.74
C ARG A 491 28.92 7.34 -0.36
N ILE A 492 28.58 8.16 -1.35
CA ILE A 492 29.50 8.52 -2.45
C ILE A 492 30.69 9.31 -1.89
N VAL A 493 30.44 10.31 -1.05
CA VAL A 493 31.50 11.11 -0.42
C VAL A 493 32.44 10.23 0.42
N GLN A 494 31.88 9.37 1.27
CA GLN A 494 32.67 8.49 2.14
C GLN A 494 33.49 7.46 1.36
N ARG A 495 32.90 6.84 0.34
CA ARG A 495 33.54 5.77 -0.45
C ARG A 495 34.58 6.33 -1.42
N ASP A 496 34.26 7.42 -2.11
CA ASP A 496 35.06 7.93 -3.23
C ASP A 496 35.98 9.10 -2.83
N GLY A 497 35.83 9.65 -1.62
CA GLY A 497 36.63 10.79 -1.15
C GLY A 497 36.40 12.09 -1.92
N VAL A 498 35.21 12.25 -2.53
CA VAL A 498 34.84 13.41 -3.36
C VAL A 498 34.09 14.48 -2.55
N LYS A 499 34.02 15.71 -3.07
CA LYS A 499 33.19 16.76 -2.47
C LYS A 499 31.70 16.44 -2.65
N GLU A 500 30.88 16.94 -1.73
CA GLU A 500 29.42 16.79 -1.78
C GLU A 500 28.82 17.29 -3.11
N GLU A 501 29.30 18.42 -3.61
CA GLU A 501 28.89 18.99 -4.91
C GLU A 501 29.20 18.08 -6.11
N ASP A 502 30.31 17.34 -6.06
CA ASP A 502 30.66 16.36 -7.09
C ASP A 502 29.73 15.14 -7.01
N ALA A 503 29.42 14.66 -5.80
CA ALA A 503 28.49 13.56 -5.57
C ALA A 503 27.07 13.92 -6.06
N LEU A 504 26.59 15.13 -5.75
CA LEU A 504 25.31 15.65 -6.23
C LEU A 504 25.27 15.76 -7.76
N ARG A 505 26.35 16.26 -8.38
CA ARG A 505 26.45 16.31 -9.85
C ARG A 505 26.35 14.93 -10.49
N ARG A 506 26.97 13.91 -9.88
CA ARG A 506 26.86 12.51 -10.34
C ARG A 506 25.42 12.00 -10.23
N LEU A 507 24.76 12.19 -9.09
CA LEU A 507 23.36 11.75 -8.91
C LEU A 507 22.41 12.43 -9.91
N LYS A 508 22.56 13.76 -10.10
CA LYS A 508 21.74 14.52 -11.06
C LYS A 508 21.93 14.12 -12.53
N SER A 509 23.02 13.43 -12.86
CA SER A 509 23.27 12.93 -14.21
C SER A 509 22.58 11.58 -14.49
N GLN A 510 22.06 10.92 -13.46
CA GLN A 510 21.36 9.63 -13.55
C GLN A 510 19.84 9.84 -13.51
N TRP A 511 19.07 8.80 -13.84
CA TRP A 511 17.63 8.84 -13.63
C TRP A 511 17.29 8.95 -12.14
N LEU A 512 16.26 9.74 -11.83
CA LEU A 512 15.72 9.88 -10.48
C LEU A 512 15.15 8.54 -9.97
N ASN A 513 15.22 8.32 -8.66
CA ASN A 513 14.67 7.12 -8.02
C ASN A 513 13.21 6.84 -8.41
N ALA A 514 12.37 7.88 -8.48
CA ALA A 514 10.97 7.76 -8.87
C ALA A 514 10.82 7.14 -10.27
N LYS A 515 11.66 7.55 -11.23
CA LYS A 515 11.66 7.02 -12.59
C LYS A 515 12.18 5.58 -12.64
N LEU A 516 13.21 5.25 -11.87
CA LEU A 516 13.69 3.86 -11.77
C LEU A 516 12.59 2.93 -11.21
N ILE A 517 11.94 3.35 -10.12
CA ILE A 517 10.89 2.59 -9.43
C ILE A 517 9.65 2.43 -10.31
N GLU A 518 9.33 3.41 -11.15
CA GLU A 518 8.26 3.30 -12.14
C GLU A 518 8.47 2.10 -13.09
N HIS A 519 9.71 1.76 -13.42
CA HIS A 519 10.03 0.60 -14.27
C HIS A 519 10.33 -0.68 -13.49
N ALA A 520 10.27 -0.65 -12.16
CA ALA A 520 10.63 -1.79 -11.32
C ALA A 520 9.51 -2.83 -11.23
N ASN A 521 9.88 -4.11 -11.35
CA ASN A 521 9.05 -5.22 -10.92
C ASN A 521 9.21 -5.48 -9.42
N VAL A 522 10.43 -5.33 -8.90
CA VAL A 522 10.75 -5.48 -7.47
C VAL A 522 11.65 -4.32 -7.03
N VAL A 523 11.41 -3.78 -5.84
CA VAL A 523 12.23 -2.73 -5.24
C VAL A 523 12.87 -3.26 -3.95
N LEU A 524 14.15 -2.95 -3.76
CA LEU A 524 14.95 -3.28 -2.59
C LEU A 524 15.59 -2.00 -2.05
N CYS A 525 15.68 -1.86 -0.73
CA CYS A 525 16.26 -0.69 -0.09
C CYS A 525 17.37 -1.09 0.88
N THR A 526 18.55 -0.48 0.71
CA THR A 526 19.72 -0.72 1.57
C THR A 526 19.93 0.38 2.61
N LEU A 527 18.89 1.13 2.95
CA LEU A 527 18.96 2.26 3.88
C LEU A 527 19.31 1.82 5.31
N TRP A 528 18.72 0.72 5.76
CA TRP A 528 18.87 0.18 7.11
C TRP A 528 20.03 -0.81 7.22
N GLU A 529 20.11 -1.48 8.37
CA GLU A 529 21.15 -2.45 8.71
C GLU A 529 21.25 -3.58 7.66
N PRO A 530 22.45 -4.16 7.46
CA PRO A 530 22.68 -5.23 6.48
C PRO A 530 21.71 -6.41 6.57
N ASP A 531 21.26 -6.77 7.78
CA ASP A 531 20.32 -7.88 8.02
C ASP A 531 18.91 -7.57 7.52
N VAL A 532 18.50 -6.30 7.55
CA VAL A 532 17.24 -5.85 6.95
C VAL A 532 17.29 -6.07 5.44
N THR A 533 18.41 -5.69 4.80
CA THR A 533 18.60 -5.93 3.36
C THR A 533 18.59 -7.43 3.06
N GLN A 534 19.21 -8.26 3.90
CA GLN A 534 19.18 -9.72 3.75
C GLN A 534 17.75 -10.27 3.79
N ARG A 535 16.93 -9.83 4.74
CA ARG A 535 15.51 -10.24 4.83
C ARG A 535 14.74 -9.87 3.56
N GLN A 536 14.94 -8.67 3.03
CA GLN A 536 14.30 -8.24 1.77
C GLN A 536 14.73 -9.12 0.58
N VAL A 537 16.04 -9.41 0.44
CA VAL A 537 16.57 -10.25 -0.66
C VAL A 537 16.05 -11.68 -0.56
N LEU A 538 16.03 -12.28 0.65
CA LEU A 538 15.49 -13.62 0.88
C LEU A 538 14.00 -13.71 0.53
N LYS A 539 13.23 -12.71 0.92
CA LYS A 539 11.81 -12.59 0.56
C LYS A 539 11.62 -12.52 -0.95
N ALA A 540 12.36 -11.63 -1.62
CA ALA A 540 12.31 -11.48 -3.07
C ALA A 540 12.69 -12.76 -3.82
N TRP A 541 13.76 -13.41 -3.39
CA TRP A 541 14.22 -14.68 -3.94
C TRP A 541 13.20 -15.81 -3.78
N THR A 542 12.59 -15.92 -2.60
CA THR A 542 11.59 -16.95 -2.32
C THR A 542 10.36 -16.77 -3.21
N LEU A 543 9.84 -15.54 -3.31
CA LEU A 543 8.71 -15.21 -4.18
C LEU A 543 9.05 -15.41 -5.66
N LEU A 544 10.28 -15.09 -6.09
CA LEU A 544 10.74 -15.32 -7.45
C LEU A 544 10.70 -16.82 -7.80
N LYS A 545 11.25 -17.69 -6.95
CA LYS A 545 11.25 -19.13 -7.19
C LYS A 545 9.83 -19.69 -7.35
N GLN A 546 8.89 -19.22 -6.54
CA GLN A 546 7.47 -19.59 -6.66
C GLN A 546 6.89 -19.17 -8.02
N ARG A 547 7.20 -17.96 -8.50
CA ARG A 547 6.76 -17.47 -9.82
C ARG A 547 7.36 -18.27 -10.97
N ILE A 548 8.65 -18.57 -10.91
CA ILE A 548 9.35 -19.40 -11.92
C ILE A 548 8.71 -20.79 -11.98
N GLN A 549 8.44 -21.39 -10.83
CA GLN A 549 7.80 -22.71 -10.75
C GLN A 549 6.39 -22.69 -11.36
N LYS A 550 5.56 -21.70 -10.98
CA LYS A 550 4.21 -21.53 -11.53
C LYS A 550 4.21 -21.37 -13.04
N ARG A 551 5.10 -20.52 -13.59
CA ARG A 551 5.23 -20.31 -15.04
C ARG A 551 5.59 -21.60 -15.79
N ARG A 552 6.36 -22.50 -15.17
CA ARG A 552 6.71 -23.80 -15.77
C ARG A 552 5.54 -24.76 -15.78
N GLU A 553 4.73 -24.75 -14.73
CA GLU A 553 3.50 -25.55 -14.64
C GLU A 553 2.48 -25.11 -15.69
N GLU A 554 2.36 -23.79 -15.94
CA GLU A 554 1.47 -23.23 -16.98
C GLU A 554 1.87 -23.59 -18.41
N ILE A 555 3.17 -23.83 -18.66
CA ILE A 555 3.70 -24.12 -20.01
C ILE A 555 3.78 -25.63 -20.28
N ARG A 556 3.77 -26.48 -19.24
CA ARG A 556 3.67 -27.93 -19.46
C ARG A 556 2.27 -28.27 -19.99
N PRO A 557 2.15 -28.97 -21.13
CA PRO A 557 0.84 -29.45 -21.58
C PRO A 557 0.26 -30.35 -20.49
N SER A 558 -1.02 -30.13 -20.15
CA SER A 558 -1.79 -31.07 -19.34
C SER A 558 -1.67 -32.47 -19.94
N PRO A 559 -1.45 -33.52 -19.12
CA PRO A 559 -1.20 -34.87 -19.60
C PRO A 559 -2.33 -35.45 -20.47
#